data_AF-A0A7C3GQM6-F1
#
_entry.id   AF-A0A7C3GQM6-F1
#
_cell.length_a   1.000
_cell.length_b   1.000
_cell.length_c   1.000
_cell.angle_alpha   90.00
_cell.angle_beta   90.00
_cell.angle_gamma   90.00
#
_symmetry.space_group_name_H-M   'P 1'
#
loop_
_entity.id
_entity.type
_entity.pdbx_description
1 polymer ?
#
loop_
_entity_poly.entity_id
_entity_poly.type
_entity_poly.pdbx_seq_one_letter_code
_entity_poly.pdbx_strand_id
1 'polypeptide(L)'
;MGFSNQVKERAYIASARRCCVCKKFKGRNIEVHHIVQKADGGKDTYENAIPLCFDCHAEAGHYNPRHPKGVRYSPSELRAHRDAWYKVVADGKVHVEEIDATHHYYITNSFDIVSEMISGEFDDFPIDNVKLLENNLYRFLKSAEKYKSGIKRESDIEGKRYKSLEDYKNTHTNAVEIKSHWGCSHWERELTAQEIRDELASDDFITHYMLEHEARPSEIAKVDFNEHGCADSYFETYRLRRAKVAFLALINSSEDTLVCESIAEVLYDDDKMVDVGIIGGDEKIVNINNIPLSPGECLLIPSCIVLTPFEDYNYKPEKDLTLDYVKSGETQDTRRVNIDDLGHYPTIGPYHKIISMNVKHQNTNIQFEFRPLLMNNLLLISRYWECGSCPHLFIQNSDSGKWVYVGELFMSNPEATQIYTIDKNNPVFEKAISIKIIELENEITRIDDVYIDGHLTINNIELKKNEELTINVEMINLIEIRGSYSLYDNVTYTNSDQIKYQKVYHLLADLNREAPNKRIQVTPESGAPDASRFSMKLYIFSESA
;
A
#
# COMPACT_ATOMS: atom_id res chain seq x y z
N MET A 1 18.15 -22.19 36.72
CA MET A 1 18.69 -23.50 36.29
C MET A 1 17.53 -24.39 35.88
N GLY A 2 17.28 -24.52 34.57
CA GLY A 2 16.17 -25.30 34.02
C GLY A 2 16.64 -26.38 33.05
N PHE A 3 15.69 -27.06 32.39
CA PHE A 3 15.94 -28.09 31.38
C PHE A 3 17.03 -27.69 30.36
N SER A 4 17.84 -28.67 29.93
CA SER A 4 18.80 -28.46 28.84
C SER A 4 18.08 -28.13 27.53
N ASN A 5 18.78 -27.46 26.60
CA ASN A 5 18.22 -27.15 25.29
C ASN A 5 17.73 -28.40 24.55
N GLN A 6 18.47 -29.51 24.66
CA GLN A 6 18.09 -30.79 24.06
C GLN A 6 16.77 -31.34 24.61
N VAL A 7 16.52 -31.23 25.92
CA VAL A 7 15.26 -31.67 26.53
C VAL A 7 14.10 -30.77 26.09
N LYS A 8 14.33 -29.45 26.06
CA LYS A 8 13.31 -28.48 25.63
C LYS A 8 12.92 -28.70 24.17
N GLU A 9 13.90 -28.81 23.30
CA GLU A 9 13.70 -29.06 21.87
C GLU A 9 12.93 -30.37 21.65
N ARG A 10 13.36 -31.46 22.30
CA ARG A 10 12.64 -32.74 22.23
C ARG A 10 11.19 -32.62 22.67
N ALA A 11 10.91 -31.89 23.75
CA ALA A 11 9.55 -31.66 24.24
C ALA A 11 8.71 -30.84 23.24
N TYR A 12 9.28 -29.78 22.66
CA TYR A 12 8.59 -28.97 21.65
C TYR A 12 8.29 -29.74 20.37
N ILE A 13 9.20 -30.62 19.92
CA ILE A 13 8.98 -31.49 18.77
C ILE A 13 7.86 -32.48 19.08
N ALA A 14 7.93 -33.16 20.22
CA ALA A 14 6.92 -34.14 20.63
C ALA A 14 5.53 -33.52 20.84
N SER A 15 5.46 -32.23 21.16
CA SER A 15 4.18 -31.50 21.27
C SER A 15 3.73 -30.81 19.99
N ALA A 16 4.51 -30.88 18.90
CA ALA A 16 4.28 -30.09 17.68
C ALA A 16 4.08 -28.59 17.97
N ARG A 17 4.83 -28.03 18.94
CA ARG A 17 4.72 -26.63 19.40
C ARG A 17 3.31 -26.22 19.88
N ARG A 18 2.49 -27.19 20.27
CA ARG A 18 1.17 -26.98 20.90
C ARG A 18 1.28 -27.13 22.42
N CYS A 19 0.42 -26.40 23.14
CA CYS A 19 0.30 -26.54 24.59
C CYS A 19 -0.25 -27.94 24.93
N CYS A 20 0.41 -28.66 25.83
CA CYS A 20 -0.02 -30.01 26.19
C CYS A 20 -1.34 -30.03 26.97
N VAL A 21 -1.82 -28.92 27.52
CA VAL A 21 -3.09 -28.84 28.22
C VAL A 21 -4.21 -28.41 27.27
N CYS A 22 -4.14 -27.19 26.73
CA CYS A 22 -5.20 -26.64 25.87
C CYS A 22 -5.13 -27.06 24.39
N LYS A 23 -4.07 -27.76 23.97
CA LYS A 23 -3.83 -28.30 22.61
C LYS A 23 -3.74 -27.26 21.48
N LYS A 24 -3.89 -25.96 21.79
CA LYS A 24 -3.71 -24.86 20.83
C LYS A 24 -2.26 -24.74 20.36
N PHE A 25 -2.08 -24.32 19.10
CA PHE A 25 -0.77 -23.97 18.57
C PHE A 25 -0.33 -22.65 19.16
N LYS A 26 0.93 -22.59 19.59
CA LYS A 26 1.46 -21.40 20.24
C LYS A 26 2.78 -20.94 19.64
N GLY A 27 3.33 -21.68 18.68
CA GLY A 27 4.60 -21.35 18.03
C GLY A 27 5.69 -21.08 19.07
N ARG A 28 6.09 -19.81 19.22
CA ARG A 28 7.10 -19.37 20.19
C ARG A 28 6.54 -19.01 21.58
N ASN A 29 5.24 -18.81 21.72
CA ASN A 29 4.55 -18.42 22.96
C ASN A 29 4.26 -19.63 23.88
N ILE A 30 5.28 -20.46 24.10
CA ILE A 30 5.17 -21.73 24.83
C ILE A 30 6.46 -22.01 25.60
N GLU A 31 6.33 -22.42 26.86
CA GLU A 31 7.45 -22.73 27.74
C GLU A 31 7.38 -24.18 28.24
N VAL A 32 8.54 -24.80 28.49
CA VAL A 32 8.62 -26.13 29.07
C VAL A 32 8.63 -26.02 30.59
N HIS A 33 7.55 -26.48 31.19
CA HIS A 33 7.34 -26.51 32.63
C HIS A 33 7.75 -27.86 33.24
N HIS A 34 8.10 -27.87 34.52
CA HIS A 34 8.33 -29.09 35.30
C HIS A 34 7.00 -29.67 35.79
N ILE A 35 6.70 -30.93 35.49
CA ILE A 35 5.47 -31.59 36.00
C ILE A 35 5.53 -31.75 37.53
N VAL A 36 6.68 -32.20 38.04
CA VAL A 36 7.03 -32.11 39.47
C VAL A 36 8.08 -31.02 39.57
N GLN A 37 7.80 -29.97 40.34
CA GLN A 37 8.69 -28.83 40.47
C GLN A 37 10.07 -29.22 40.99
N LYS A 38 11.09 -28.50 40.56
CA LYS A 38 12.47 -28.73 41.03
C LYS A 38 12.60 -28.55 42.55
N ALA A 39 11.85 -27.60 43.12
CA ALA A 39 11.78 -27.38 44.57
C ALA A 39 11.24 -28.60 45.34
N ASP A 40 10.41 -29.42 44.69
CA ASP A 40 9.82 -30.64 45.25
C ASP A 40 10.58 -31.92 44.83
N GLY A 41 11.82 -31.78 44.35
CA GLY A 41 12.67 -32.91 43.94
C GLY A 41 12.48 -33.36 42.49
N GLY A 42 11.77 -32.58 41.68
CA GLY A 42 11.63 -32.81 40.25
C GLY A 42 12.96 -32.76 39.49
N LYS A 43 13.21 -33.78 38.66
CA LYS A 43 14.44 -33.87 37.84
C LYS A 43 14.28 -33.10 36.52
N ASP A 44 15.39 -32.62 35.98
CA ASP A 44 15.47 -31.94 34.67
C ASP A 44 15.46 -32.97 33.51
N THR A 45 14.52 -33.91 33.50
CA THR A 45 14.40 -34.97 32.47
C THR A 45 13.22 -34.76 31.54
N TYR A 46 13.26 -35.40 30.38
CA TYR A 46 12.18 -35.35 29.39
C TYR A 46 10.84 -35.85 29.94
N GLU A 47 10.87 -36.86 30.81
CA GLU A 47 9.70 -37.45 31.47
C GLU A 47 9.09 -36.53 32.53
N ASN A 48 9.78 -35.46 32.92
CA ASN A 48 9.27 -34.43 33.82
C ASN A 48 9.03 -33.09 33.10
N ALA A 49 9.27 -33.01 31.79
CA ALA A 49 9.05 -31.84 30.97
C ALA A 49 7.65 -31.85 30.33
N ILE A 50 6.96 -30.71 30.39
CA ILE A 50 5.68 -30.50 29.70
C ILE A 50 5.64 -29.11 29.03
N PRO A 51 5.47 -29.02 27.69
CA PRO A 51 5.24 -27.75 27.02
C PRO A 51 3.86 -27.17 27.31
N LEU A 52 3.80 -25.94 27.83
CA LEU A 52 2.58 -25.21 28.20
C LEU A 52 2.59 -23.78 27.64
N CYS A 53 1.43 -23.26 27.21
CA CYS A 53 1.30 -21.82 26.93
C CYS A 53 1.45 -21.02 28.23
N PHE A 54 1.72 -19.72 28.13
CA PHE A 54 1.95 -18.89 29.32
C PHE A 54 0.78 -18.91 30.32
N ASP A 55 -0.46 -19.00 29.84
CA ASP A 55 -1.65 -19.11 30.70
C ASP A 55 -1.67 -20.41 31.50
N CYS A 56 -1.61 -21.57 30.83
CA CYS A 56 -1.58 -22.87 31.50
C CYS A 56 -0.31 -23.05 32.35
N HIS A 57 0.80 -22.42 31.97
CA HIS A 57 2.05 -22.43 32.72
C HIS A 57 1.91 -21.71 34.06
N ALA A 58 1.26 -20.54 34.08
CA ALA A 58 0.99 -19.81 35.31
C ALA A 58 0.10 -20.61 36.28
N GLU A 59 -0.87 -21.36 35.75
CA GLU A 59 -1.77 -22.19 36.57
C GLU A 59 -1.09 -23.45 37.14
N ALA A 60 -0.13 -24.03 36.41
CA ALA A 60 0.59 -25.24 36.81
C ALA A 60 1.59 -25.01 37.97
N GLY A 61 2.09 -23.79 38.15
CA GLY A 61 3.12 -23.45 39.14
C GLY A 61 2.64 -23.36 40.59
N HIS A 62 1.31 -23.40 40.84
CA HIS A 62 0.75 -23.06 42.15
C HIS A 62 0.04 -24.23 42.86
N TYR A 63 0.26 -25.49 42.46
CA TYR A 63 -0.36 -26.61 43.18
C TYR A 63 0.24 -26.79 44.58
N ASN A 64 -0.48 -26.34 45.61
CA ASN A 64 -0.11 -26.56 47.02
C ASN A 64 -1.04 -27.61 47.64
N PRO A 65 -0.58 -28.86 47.85
CA PRO A 65 -1.41 -29.92 48.43
C PRO A 65 -1.86 -29.62 49.86
N ARG A 66 -1.21 -28.67 50.56
CA ARG A 66 -1.58 -28.24 51.92
C ARG A 66 -2.67 -27.15 51.93
N HIS A 67 -2.92 -26.50 50.80
CA HIS A 67 -3.96 -25.46 50.65
C HIS A 67 -4.55 -25.50 49.23
N PRO A 68 -5.40 -26.50 48.92
CA PRO A 68 -6.03 -26.60 47.61
C PRO A 68 -7.05 -25.46 47.43
N LYS A 69 -6.67 -24.40 46.72
CA LYS A 69 -7.58 -23.35 46.24
C LYS A 69 -7.73 -23.48 44.72
N GLY A 70 -8.95 -23.76 44.27
CA GLY A 70 -9.28 -24.00 42.86
C GLY A 70 -8.93 -25.41 42.38
N VAL A 71 -9.41 -25.77 41.18
CA VAL A 71 -9.12 -27.05 40.49
C VAL A 71 -7.80 -26.91 39.72
N ARG A 72 -6.68 -26.71 40.42
CA ARG A 72 -5.36 -26.57 39.79
C ARG A 72 -4.85 -27.90 39.25
N TYR A 73 -4.07 -27.86 38.17
CA TYR A 73 -3.52 -29.06 37.54
C TYR A 73 -2.60 -29.84 38.49
N SER A 74 -2.97 -31.10 38.74
CA SER A 74 -2.11 -32.00 39.51
C SER A 74 -0.95 -32.53 38.65
N PRO A 75 0.19 -32.94 39.25
CA PRO A 75 1.27 -33.57 38.48
C PRO A 75 0.83 -34.83 37.71
N SER A 76 -0.14 -35.59 38.23
CA SER A 76 -0.75 -36.73 37.52
C SER A 76 -1.53 -36.30 36.29
N GLU A 77 -2.28 -35.20 36.40
CA GLU A 77 -3.08 -34.66 35.31
C GLU A 77 -2.20 -34.06 34.20
N LEU A 78 -1.17 -33.28 34.57
CA LEU A 78 -0.19 -32.77 33.61
C LEU A 78 0.51 -33.92 32.85
N ARG A 79 0.89 -34.99 33.55
CA ARG A 79 1.42 -36.20 32.91
C ARG A 79 0.44 -36.78 31.90
N ALA A 80 -0.82 -36.98 32.30
CA ALA A 80 -1.85 -37.52 31.43
C ALA A 80 -2.09 -36.64 30.19
N HIS A 81 -2.17 -35.31 30.37
CA HIS A 81 -2.32 -34.34 29.29
C HIS A 81 -1.17 -34.40 28.27
N ARG A 82 0.08 -34.43 28.77
CA ARG A 82 1.27 -34.56 27.94
C ARG A 82 1.28 -35.87 27.18
N ASP A 83 1.13 -36.99 27.88
CA ASP A 83 1.27 -38.33 27.30
C ASP A 83 0.19 -38.60 26.24
N ALA A 84 -1.05 -38.17 26.53
CA ALA A 84 -2.14 -38.23 25.56
C ALA A 84 -1.84 -37.38 24.31
N TRP A 85 -1.32 -36.16 24.49
CA TRP A 85 -1.00 -35.28 23.37
C TRP A 85 0.17 -35.80 22.53
N TYR A 86 1.25 -36.24 23.16
CA TYR A 86 2.40 -36.81 22.46
C TYR A 86 2.00 -38.03 21.65
N LYS A 87 1.07 -38.85 22.15
CA LYS A 87 0.52 -39.98 21.40
C LYS A 87 -0.23 -39.51 20.14
N VAL A 88 -1.07 -38.47 20.25
CA VAL A 88 -1.77 -37.87 19.10
C VAL A 88 -0.77 -37.37 18.05
N VAL A 89 0.30 -36.70 18.47
CA VAL A 89 1.36 -36.22 17.58
C VAL A 89 2.13 -37.37 16.93
N ALA A 90 2.53 -38.37 17.71
CA ALA A 90 3.26 -39.53 17.22
C ALA A 90 2.45 -40.40 16.25
N ASP A 91 1.13 -40.50 16.47
CA ASP A 91 0.20 -41.22 15.60
C ASP A 91 -0.10 -40.46 14.28
N GLY A 92 0.46 -39.26 14.09
CA GLY A 92 0.16 -38.40 12.94
C GLY A 92 -1.29 -37.88 12.93
N LYS A 93 -2.01 -38.04 14.05
CA LYS A 93 -3.41 -37.62 14.22
C LYS A 93 -3.51 -36.21 14.78
N VAL A 94 -2.49 -35.39 14.55
CA VAL A 94 -2.64 -33.96 14.72
C VAL A 94 -3.61 -33.51 13.65
N HIS A 95 -4.90 -33.59 13.96
CA HIS A 95 -5.94 -32.97 13.17
C HIS A 95 -5.70 -31.46 13.28
N VAL A 96 -4.88 -30.96 12.35
CA VAL A 96 -5.22 -29.71 11.72
C VAL A 96 -6.40 -30.13 10.87
N GLU A 97 -7.61 -29.83 11.30
CA GLU A 97 -8.69 -29.78 10.31
C GLU A 97 -8.32 -28.61 9.41
N GLU A 98 -7.48 -28.89 8.42
CA GLU A 98 -7.24 -28.02 7.27
C GLU A 98 -8.55 -28.03 6.51
N ILE A 99 -9.44 -27.11 6.89
CA ILE A 99 -10.41 -26.65 5.93
C ILE A 99 -9.61 -25.87 4.90
N ASP A 100 -9.88 -26.14 3.63
CA ASP A 100 -9.44 -25.32 2.52
C ASP A 100 -10.14 -23.95 2.61
N ALA A 101 -9.62 -23.06 3.43
CA ALA A 101 -10.03 -21.67 3.48
C ALA A 101 -8.79 -20.79 3.49
N THR A 102 -8.74 -19.83 2.58
CA THR A 102 -7.62 -18.90 2.46
C THR A 102 -8.00 -17.58 3.12
N HIS A 103 -7.01 -16.94 3.76
CA HIS A 103 -7.23 -15.64 4.38
C HIS A 103 -6.10 -14.68 4.09
N HIS A 104 -6.47 -13.43 3.80
CA HIS A 104 -5.55 -12.37 3.46
C HIS A 104 -5.96 -11.07 4.13
N TYR A 105 -4.97 -10.34 4.63
CA TYR A 105 -5.17 -8.93 4.96
C TYR A 105 -4.97 -8.11 3.71
N TYR A 106 -6.00 -7.38 3.36
CA TYR A 106 -5.96 -6.36 2.34
C TYR A 106 -5.90 -4.99 3.00
N ILE A 107 -5.27 -4.07 2.31
CA ILE A 107 -5.17 -2.67 2.69
C ILE A 107 -5.39 -1.81 1.46
N THR A 108 -6.09 -0.69 1.59
CA THR A 108 -6.30 0.24 0.47
C THR A 108 -6.08 1.68 0.91
N ASN A 109 -5.51 2.49 0.02
CA ASN A 109 -5.46 3.96 0.12
C ASN A 109 -6.56 4.66 -0.69
N SER A 110 -7.30 3.92 -1.51
CA SER A 110 -8.41 4.48 -2.29
C SER A 110 -9.67 4.48 -1.45
N PHE A 111 -10.21 5.66 -1.19
CA PHE A 111 -11.48 5.83 -0.49
C PHE A 111 -12.68 5.58 -1.40
N ASP A 112 -12.50 5.50 -2.72
CA ASP A 112 -13.53 5.03 -3.64
C ASP A 112 -13.79 3.53 -3.46
N ILE A 113 -12.73 2.72 -3.32
CA ILE A 113 -12.87 1.30 -2.95
C ILE A 113 -13.56 1.16 -1.59
N VAL A 114 -13.25 2.03 -0.63
CA VAL A 114 -13.90 2.03 0.69
C VAL A 114 -15.38 2.39 0.55
N SER A 115 -15.71 3.36 -0.29
CA SER A 115 -17.08 3.79 -0.60
C SER A 115 -17.90 2.66 -1.21
N GLU A 116 -17.35 1.96 -2.20
CA GLU A 116 -17.92 0.77 -2.83
C GLU A 116 -18.21 -0.32 -1.80
N MET A 117 -17.21 -0.65 -0.99
CA MET A 117 -17.33 -1.64 0.08
C MET A 117 -18.49 -1.30 1.03
N ILE A 118 -18.55 -0.09 1.60
CA ILE A 118 -19.61 0.27 2.56
C ILE A 118 -20.99 0.38 1.89
N SER A 119 -21.04 0.56 0.58
CA SER A 119 -22.28 0.59 -0.20
C SER A 119 -22.75 -0.81 -0.59
N GLY A 120 -21.89 -1.82 -0.44
CA GLY A 120 -22.14 -3.21 -0.84
C GLY A 120 -21.98 -3.44 -2.34
N GLU A 121 -21.30 -2.53 -3.03
CA GLU A 121 -21.03 -2.62 -4.47
C GLU A 121 -19.63 -3.22 -4.65
N PHE A 122 -19.56 -4.48 -5.10
CA PHE A 122 -18.30 -5.23 -5.21
C PHE A 122 -17.92 -5.58 -6.66
N ASP A 123 -18.61 -5.01 -7.65
CA ASP A 123 -18.41 -5.35 -9.06
C ASP A 123 -16.97 -5.09 -9.56
N ASP A 124 -16.31 -4.07 -9.01
CA ASP A 124 -14.94 -3.68 -9.33
C ASP A 124 -13.94 -4.11 -8.23
N PHE A 125 -14.40 -4.86 -7.23
CA PHE A 125 -13.54 -5.35 -6.14
C PHE A 125 -12.71 -6.55 -6.62
N PRO A 126 -11.44 -6.71 -6.21
CA PRO A 126 -10.56 -7.75 -6.74
C PRO A 126 -10.89 -9.18 -6.25
N ILE A 127 -12.03 -9.36 -5.56
CA ILE A 127 -12.52 -10.66 -5.09
C ILE A 127 -13.99 -10.75 -5.46
N ASP A 128 -14.38 -11.87 -6.07
CA ASP A 128 -15.76 -12.15 -6.42
C ASP A 128 -16.60 -12.59 -5.21
N ASN A 129 -17.93 -12.47 -5.32
CA ASN A 129 -18.90 -13.04 -4.37
C ASN A 129 -18.65 -12.64 -2.90
N VAL A 130 -18.46 -11.34 -2.67
CA VAL A 130 -18.15 -10.78 -1.35
C VAL A 130 -19.40 -10.63 -0.48
N LYS A 131 -19.30 -11.09 0.77
CA LYS A 131 -20.21 -10.78 1.87
C LYS A 131 -19.48 -9.89 2.86
N LEU A 132 -20.05 -8.73 3.18
CA LEU A 132 -19.46 -7.79 4.12
C LEU A 132 -19.98 -8.02 5.55
N LEU A 133 -19.08 -8.07 6.53
CA LEU A 133 -19.45 -8.00 7.93
C LEU A 133 -19.62 -6.54 8.39
N GLU A 134 -20.85 -6.17 8.76
CA GLU A 134 -21.19 -4.83 9.26
C GLU A 134 -20.84 -4.62 10.75
N ASN A 135 -19.54 -4.52 11.05
CA ASN A 135 -19.03 -4.29 12.42
C ASN A 135 -18.94 -2.79 12.81
N ASN A 136 -18.29 -2.47 13.93
CA ASN A 136 -18.21 -1.07 14.41
C ASN A 136 -17.42 -0.20 13.43
N LEU A 137 -16.34 -0.71 12.83
CA LEU A 137 -15.58 0.03 11.84
C LEU A 137 -16.42 0.34 10.59
N TYR A 138 -17.24 -0.61 10.12
CA TYR A 138 -18.18 -0.34 9.02
C TYR A 138 -19.12 0.84 9.34
N ARG A 139 -19.70 0.87 10.55
CA ARG A 139 -20.57 1.97 10.98
C ARG A 139 -19.82 3.28 11.12
N PHE A 140 -18.58 3.24 11.60
CA PHE A 140 -17.70 4.40 11.69
C PHE A 140 -17.40 4.98 10.29
N LEU A 141 -17.04 4.14 9.32
CA LEU A 141 -16.83 4.54 7.93
C LEU A 141 -18.12 5.12 7.31
N LYS A 142 -19.28 4.48 7.52
CA LYS A 142 -20.57 5.03 7.04
C LYS A 142 -20.89 6.40 7.63
N SER A 143 -20.48 6.66 8.87
CA SER A 143 -20.70 7.97 9.50
C SER A 143 -19.98 9.12 8.78
N ALA A 144 -19.04 8.83 7.87
CA ALA A 144 -18.41 9.83 7.02
C ALA A 144 -19.40 10.55 6.08
N GLU A 145 -20.57 9.97 5.79
CA GLU A 145 -21.61 10.59 4.95
C GLU A 145 -22.09 11.97 5.45
N LYS A 146 -21.87 12.30 6.73
CA LYS A 146 -22.22 13.60 7.32
C LYS A 146 -21.26 14.74 6.94
N TYR A 147 -20.09 14.42 6.38
CA TYR A 147 -19.10 15.41 5.94
C TYR A 147 -19.34 15.80 4.49
N LYS A 148 -18.86 16.99 4.10
CA LYS A 148 -19.14 17.56 2.76
C LYS A 148 -18.68 16.65 1.62
N SER A 149 -17.51 16.01 1.77
CA SER A 149 -16.97 15.05 0.79
C SER A 149 -17.43 13.61 1.04
N GLY A 150 -18.26 13.38 2.07
CA GLY A 150 -18.65 12.05 2.49
C GLY A 150 -17.44 11.21 2.91
N ILE A 151 -17.37 9.98 2.41
CA ILE A 151 -16.22 9.09 2.58
C ILE A 151 -15.08 9.39 1.60
N LYS A 152 -15.36 10.14 0.52
CA LYS A 152 -14.34 10.46 -0.49
C LYS A 152 -13.27 11.33 0.13
N ARG A 153 -12.02 11.01 -0.21
CA ARG A 153 -10.87 11.63 0.44
C ARG A 153 -9.73 11.84 -0.54
N GLU A 154 -9.44 13.11 -0.79
CA GLU A 154 -8.20 13.54 -1.43
C GLU A 154 -7.13 13.75 -0.36
N SER A 155 -5.91 13.31 -0.62
CA SER A 155 -4.80 13.49 0.32
C SER A 155 -4.05 14.80 0.11
N ASP A 156 -4.29 15.47 -1.02
CA ASP A 156 -3.67 16.73 -1.40
C ASP A 156 -4.80 17.70 -1.80
N ILE A 157 -4.96 18.80 -1.05
CA ILE A 157 -6.06 19.76 -1.22
C ILE A 157 -5.49 21.11 -1.64
N GLU A 158 -6.09 21.76 -2.64
CA GLU A 158 -5.69 23.10 -3.05
C GLU A 158 -5.88 24.11 -1.91
N GLY A 159 -4.82 24.87 -1.64
CA GLY A 159 -4.80 25.93 -0.64
C GLY A 159 -4.89 27.33 -1.24
N LYS A 160 -4.32 28.31 -0.52
CA LYS A 160 -4.38 29.73 -0.92
C LYS A 160 -3.45 30.00 -2.09
N ARG A 161 -3.81 31.00 -2.90
CA ARG A 161 -3.02 31.50 -4.02
C ARG A 161 -2.33 32.81 -3.68
N TYR A 162 -1.15 33.02 -4.24
CA TYR A 162 -0.27 34.15 -3.97
C TYR A 162 0.17 34.82 -5.27
N LYS A 163 0.67 36.07 -5.18
CA LYS A 163 1.14 36.80 -6.36
C LYS A 163 2.57 36.44 -6.76
N SER A 164 3.40 36.05 -5.79
CA SER A 164 4.79 35.68 -5.97
C SER A 164 5.32 34.93 -4.75
N LEU A 165 6.51 34.34 -4.86
CA LEU A 165 7.23 33.81 -3.70
C LEU A 165 7.48 34.87 -2.61
N GLU A 166 7.76 36.11 -3.01
CA GLU A 166 8.01 37.19 -2.04
C GLU A 166 6.74 37.57 -1.27
N ASP A 167 5.59 37.59 -1.96
CA ASP A 167 4.26 37.77 -1.35
C ASP A 167 3.96 36.66 -0.33
N TYR A 168 4.26 35.41 -0.69
CA TYR A 168 4.15 34.25 0.20
C TYR A 168 5.02 34.39 1.45
N LYS A 169 6.31 34.70 1.30
CA LYS A 169 7.25 34.87 2.42
C LYS A 169 6.87 36.00 3.37
N ASN A 170 6.33 37.09 2.82
CA ASN A 170 5.85 38.22 3.62
C ASN A 170 4.60 37.85 4.42
N THR A 171 3.75 36.96 3.89
CA THR A 171 2.56 36.45 4.58
C THR A 171 2.94 35.41 5.64
N HIS A 172 3.85 34.50 5.30
CA HIS A 172 4.25 33.34 6.12
C HIS A 172 5.72 33.39 6.49
N THR A 173 6.03 34.28 7.43
CA THR A 173 7.41 34.51 7.89
C THR A 173 8.08 33.29 8.55
N ASN A 174 7.31 32.28 8.93
CA ASN A 174 7.77 31.01 9.49
C ASN A 174 7.97 29.89 8.45
N ALA A 175 7.72 30.16 7.16
CA ALA A 175 7.95 29.18 6.11
C ALA A 175 9.44 28.86 5.95
N VAL A 176 9.74 27.58 5.77
CA VAL A 176 11.11 27.04 5.67
C VAL A 176 11.34 26.55 4.25
N GLU A 177 12.46 26.95 3.66
CA GLU A 177 12.90 26.42 2.37
C GLU A 177 13.43 24.99 2.52
N ILE A 178 12.84 24.06 1.76
CA ILE A 178 13.31 22.70 1.58
C ILE A 178 14.05 22.63 0.25
N LYS A 179 15.37 22.48 0.33
CA LYS A 179 16.23 22.41 -0.85
C LYS A 179 16.14 21.04 -1.49
N SER A 180 15.64 20.98 -2.72
CA SER A 180 15.70 19.78 -3.54
C SER A 180 17.10 19.57 -4.10
N HIS A 181 17.55 18.31 -4.14
CA HIS A 181 18.75 17.91 -4.87
C HIS A 181 18.61 18.08 -6.39
N TRP A 182 17.39 18.33 -6.87
CA TRP A 182 17.02 18.45 -8.29
C TRP A 182 16.78 19.90 -8.73
N GLY A 183 17.07 20.89 -7.88
CA GLY A 183 17.13 22.31 -8.25
C GLY A 183 15.86 23.13 -8.00
N CYS A 184 14.70 22.50 -7.79
CA CYS A 184 13.48 23.19 -7.38
C CYS A 184 13.32 23.13 -5.86
N SER A 185 13.70 24.19 -5.15
CA SER A 185 13.32 24.31 -3.73
C SER A 185 11.81 24.46 -3.62
N HIS A 186 11.20 23.84 -2.61
CA HIS A 186 9.83 24.12 -2.20
C HIS A 186 9.82 24.71 -0.80
N TRP A 187 8.74 25.38 -0.41
CA TRP A 187 8.61 25.96 0.93
C TRP A 187 7.55 25.20 1.72
N GLU A 188 7.86 24.90 2.99
CA GLU A 188 6.92 24.26 3.91
C GLU A 188 6.63 25.18 5.10
N ARG A 189 5.40 25.14 5.61
CA ARG A 189 5.06 25.79 6.88
C ARG A 189 4.18 24.91 7.75
N GLU A 190 4.23 25.19 9.05
CA GLU A 190 3.37 24.54 10.03
C GLU A 190 1.96 25.15 10.03
N LEU A 191 0.98 24.28 10.24
CA LEU A 191 -0.43 24.66 10.38
C LEU A 191 -0.80 24.90 11.85
N THR A 192 -1.77 25.78 12.07
CA THR A 192 -2.41 25.90 13.38
C THR A 192 -3.62 24.98 13.48
N ALA A 193 -3.99 24.55 14.69
CA ALA A 193 -5.19 23.75 14.91
C ALA A 193 -6.47 24.49 14.46
N GLN A 194 -6.49 25.82 14.56
CA GLN A 194 -7.61 26.65 14.11
C GLN A 194 -7.71 26.65 12.58
N GLU A 195 -6.59 26.79 11.87
CA GLU A 195 -6.57 26.73 10.41
C GLU A 195 -7.02 25.36 9.89
N ILE A 196 -6.58 24.26 10.51
CA ILE A 196 -7.06 22.90 10.17
C ILE A 196 -8.57 22.79 10.38
N ARG A 197 -9.09 23.34 11.49
CA ARG A 197 -10.52 23.32 11.79
C ARG A 197 -11.34 24.03 10.73
N ASP A 198 -10.88 25.21 10.31
CA ASP A 198 -11.63 26.10 9.44
C ASP A 198 -11.52 25.69 7.96
N GLU A 199 -10.37 25.17 7.53
CA GLU A 199 -10.07 24.92 6.12
C GLU A 199 -10.22 23.44 5.71
N LEU A 200 -10.06 22.48 6.64
CA LEU A 200 -9.92 21.05 6.31
C LEU A 200 -10.94 20.14 7.03
N ALA A 201 -11.22 20.39 8.31
CA ALA A 201 -12.01 19.48 9.16
C ALA A 201 -13.50 19.41 8.84
N SER A 202 -14.05 20.33 8.04
CA SER A 202 -15.43 20.23 7.54
C SER A 202 -15.57 19.22 6.39
N ASP A 203 -14.46 19.00 5.67
CA ASP A 203 -14.46 18.30 4.38
C ASP A 203 -13.90 16.88 4.54
N ASP A 204 -12.81 16.69 5.31
CA ASP A 204 -12.19 15.38 5.57
C ASP A 204 -12.52 14.84 6.97
N PHE A 205 -13.25 13.73 7.03
CA PHE A 205 -13.67 13.11 8.29
C PHE A 205 -12.49 12.59 9.13
N ILE A 206 -11.39 12.19 8.49
CA ILE A 206 -10.18 11.73 9.18
C ILE A 206 -9.50 12.90 9.87
N THR A 207 -9.29 14.00 9.14
CA THR A 207 -8.79 15.26 9.68
C THR A 207 -9.64 15.72 10.86
N HIS A 208 -10.97 15.70 10.71
CA HIS A 208 -11.88 16.02 11.81
C HIS A 208 -11.66 15.12 13.02
N TYR A 209 -11.64 13.79 12.82
CA TYR A 209 -11.43 12.83 13.89
C TYR A 209 -10.09 13.08 14.59
N MET A 210 -9.01 13.30 13.84
CA MET A 210 -7.70 13.54 14.42
C MET A 210 -7.65 14.83 15.25
N LEU A 211 -8.30 15.89 14.77
CA LEU A 211 -8.36 17.17 15.46
C LEU A 211 -9.16 17.09 16.78
N GLU A 212 -10.29 16.37 16.79
CA GLU A 212 -11.11 16.18 18.00
C GLU A 212 -10.44 15.28 19.05
N HIS A 213 -9.51 14.42 18.62
CA HIS A 213 -8.73 13.55 19.49
C HIS A 213 -7.31 14.07 19.77
N GLU A 214 -7.15 15.40 19.78
CA GLU A 214 -5.96 16.12 20.22
C GLU A 214 -4.65 15.75 19.47
N ALA A 215 -4.74 15.27 18.22
CA ALA A 215 -3.56 15.09 17.39
C ALA A 215 -2.87 16.44 17.14
N ARG A 216 -1.54 16.44 17.08
CA ARG A 216 -0.81 17.68 16.81
C ARG A 216 -1.09 18.13 15.37
N PRO A 217 -1.17 19.45 15.09
CA PRO A 217 -1.39 19.94 13.72
C PRO A 217 -0.43 19.33 12.69
N SER A 218 0.85 19.18 13.04
CA SER A 218 1.88 18.59 12.19
C SER A 218 1.72 17.07 11.93
N GLU A 219 0.88 16.39 12.71
CA GLU A 219 0.51 14.99 12.48
C GLU A 219 -0.70 14.86 11.56
N ILE A 220 -1.51 15.91 11.44
CA ILE A 220 -2.76 15.94 10.66
C ILE A 220 -2.50 16.38 9.22
N ALA A 221 -1.78 17.49 9.03
CA ALA A 221 -1.57 18.08 7.72
C ALA A 221 -0.25 18.87 7.66
N LYS A 222 0.31 18.97 6.45
CA LYS A 222 1.43 19.86 6.09
C LYS A 222 1.00 20.79 4.97
N VAL A 223 1.72 21.88 4.78
CA VAL A 223 1.52 22.80 3.65
C VAL A 223 2.78 22.91 2.84
N ASP A 224 2.64 22.72 1.54
CA ASP A 224 3.70 22.98 0.57
C ASP A 224 3.33 24.19 -0.29
N PHE A 225 4.30 25.03 -0.57
CA PHE A 225 4.20 26.09 -1.56
C PHE A 225 4.79 25.65 -2.89
N ASN A 226 3.99 25.76 -3.95
CA ASN A 226 4.36 25.38 -5.30
C ASN A 226 4.65 26.63 -6.15
N GLU A 227 5.87 26.67 -6.69
CA GLU A 227 6.31 27.60 -7.71
C GLU A 227 6.20 26.86 -9.06
N HIS A 228 5.24 27.25 -9.91
CA HIS A 228 4.96 26.66 -11.24
C HIS A 228 4.09 25.37 -11.23
N GLY A 229 2.76 25.55 -11.11
CA GLY A 229 1.79 24.56 -11.62
C GLY A 229 1.55 24.71 -13.13
N CYS A 230 0.69 23.87 -13.72
CA CYS A 230 0.30 23.88 -15.16
C CYS A 230 -0.28 25.22 -15.69
N ALA A 231 -0.26 26.31 -14.91
CA ALA A 231 -0.84 27.61 -15.25
C ALA A 231 -0.06 28.83 -14.67
N ASP A 232 1.26 28.75 -14.46
CA ASP A 232 2.08 29.86 -13.91
C ASP A 232 1.49 30.46 -12.61
N SER A 233 1.06 29.60 -11.69
CA SER A 233 0.44 30.00 -10.42
C SER A 233 1.34 29.72 -9.22
N TYR A 234 1.36 30.65 -8.25
CA TYR A 234 1.95 30.48 -6.92
C TYR A 234 0.84 30.10 -5.93
N PHE A 235 0.90 28.91 -5.34
CA PHE A 235 -0.20 28.41 -4.50
C PHE A 235 0.27 27.41 -3.46
N GLU A 236 -0.53 27.24 -2.42
CA GLU A 236 -0.36 26.22 -1.40
C GLU A 236 -1.09 24.93 -1.78
N THR A 237 -0.54 23.81 -1.33
CA THR A 237 -1.22 22.51 -1.28
C THR A 237 -1.18 22.00 0.15
N TYR A 238 -2.33 21.69 0.72
CA TYR A 238 -2.44 20.99 1.98
C TYR A 238 -2.24 19.49 1.73
N ARG A 239 -1.15 18.94 2.26
CA ARG A 239 -0.92 17.49 2.29
C ARG A 239 -1.50 16.93 3.57
N LEU A 240 -2.57 16.17 3.48
CA LEU A 240 -3.18 15.50 4.62
C LEU A 240 -2.39 14.25 5.02
N ARG A 241 -2.49 13.88 6.30
CA ARG A 241 -1.96 12.61 6.80
C ARG A 241 -2.56 11.48 5.99
N ARG A 242 -1.72 10.60 5.46
CA ARG A 242 -2.19 9.47 4.66
C ARG A 242 -2.91 8.47 5.57
N ALA A 243 -3.98 7.89 5.04
CA ALA A 243 -4.77 6.90 5.74
C ALA A 243 -5.00 5.70 4.82
N LYS A 244 -4.98 4.52 5.41
CA LYS A 244 -5.27 3.27 4.71
C LYS A 244 -6.27 2.44 5.49
N VAL A 245 -7.25 1.87 4.81
CA VAL A 245 -8.26 1.01 5.44
C VAL A 245 -7.81 -0.44 5.28
N ALA A 246 -7.75 -1.18 6.39
CA ALA A 246 -7.37 -2.59 6.42
C ALA A 246 -8.59 -3.47 6.67
N PHE A 247 -8.66 -4.58 5.95
CA PHE A 247 -9.73 -5.57 6.08
C PHE A 247 -9.17 -6.99 5.89
N LEU A 248 -9.80 -7.95 6.58
CA LEU A 248 -9.51 -9.37 6.48
C LEU A 248 -10.50 -10.00 5.52
N ALA A 249 -10.00 -10.63 4.45
CA ALA A 249 -10.78 -11.47 3.56
C ALA A 249 -10.60 -12.92 3.96
N LEU A 250 -11.71 -13.64 4.19
CA LEU A 250 -11.76 -15.09 4.37
C LEU A 250 -12.50 -15.70 3.18
N ILE A 251 -11.79 -16.46 2.36
CA ILE A 251 -12.33 -17.09 1.15
C ILE A 251 -12.52 -18.58 1.42
N ASN A 252 -13.73 -19.07 1.19
CA ASN A 252 -13.98 -20.51 1.24
C ASN A 252 -13.40 -21.18 -0.02
N SER A 253 -12.34 -21.95 0.15
CA SER A 253 -11.68 -22.73 -0.91
C SER A 253 -12.04 -24.21 -0.86
N SER A 254 -12.97 -24.61 0.02
CA SER A 254 -13.43 -25.98 0.18
C SER A 254 -14.62 -26.26 -0.73
N GLU A 255 -14.91 -27.55 -0.93
CA GLU A 255 -16.06 -28.01 -1.72
C GLU A 255 -17.41 -27.87 -0.98
N ASP A 256 -17.38 -27.55 0.31
CA ASP A 256 -18.56 -27.46 1.16
C ASP A 256 -18.86 -26.03 1.61
N THR A 257 -20.10 -25.78 2.04
CA THR A 257 -20.43 -24.53 2.72
C THR A 257 -19.82 -24.49 4.12
N LEU A 258 -19.13 -23.39 4.42
CA LEU A 258 -18.66 -23.03 5.75
C LEU A 258 -19.68 -22.11 6.42
N VAL A 259 -20.00 -22.32 7.70
CA VAL A 259 -20.89 -21.41 8.44
C VAL A 259 -20.08 -20.67 9.49
N CYS A 260 -19.84 -19.38 9.27
CA CYS A 260 -19.07 -18.51 10.16
C CYS A 260 -19.94 -18.07 11.35
N GLU A 261 -19.66 -18.58 12.54
CA GLU A 261 -20.54 -18.42 13.72
C GLU A 261 -20.13 -17.22 14.59
N SER A 262 -18.84 -17.11 14.89
CA SER A 262 -18.32 -16.06 15.79
C SER A 262 -16.86 -15.72 15.51
N ILE A 263 -16.47 -14.51 15.88
CA ILE A 263 -15.10 -14.00 15.80
C ILE A 263 -14.58 -13.81 17.22
N ALA A 264 -13.37 -14.29 17.49
CA ALA A 264 -12.60 -13.86 18.66
C ALA A 264 -11.71 -12.69 18.27
N GLU A 265 -11.87 -11.56 18.95
CA GLU A 265 -11.15 -10.32 18.68
C GLU A 265 -10.84 -9.54 19.95
N VAL A 266 -9.91 -8.59 19.84
CA VAL A 266 -9.76 -7.48 20.80
C VAL A 266 -10.24 -6.22 20.10
N LEU A 267 -11.26 -5.57 20.66
CA LEU A 267 -11.79 -4.31 20.15
C LEU A 267 -11.19 -3.14 20.92
N TYR A 268 -10.58 -2.21 20.18
CA TYR A 268 -10.18 -0.90 20.69
C TYR A 268 -11.10 0.15 20.09
N ASP A 269 -11.95 0.76 20.92
CA ASP A 269 -12.96 1.75 20.51
C ASP A 269 -12.85 3.03 21.37
N ASP A 270 -11.79 3.14 22.18
CA ASP A 270 -11.67 4.10 23.27
C ASP A 270 -11.17 5.48 22.81
N ASP A 271 -11.78 6.11 21.80
CA ASP A 271 -11.48 7.51 21.37
C ASP A 271 -9.98 7.88 21.39
N LYS A 272 -9.12 6.92 21.09
CA LYS A 272 -7.67 7.01 21.25
C LYS A 272 -7.02 6.35 20.06
N MET A 273 -6.05 7.07 19.53
CA MET A 273 -5.17 6.50 18.52
C MET A 273 -4.24 5.50 19.20
N VAL A 274 -4.34 4.24 18.79
CA VAL A 274 -3.49 3.15 19.27
C VAL A 274 -2.64 2.64 18.12
N ASP A 275 -1.44 2.17 18.42
CA ASP A 275 -0.60 1.58 17.39
C ASP A 275 -1.19 0.25 16.89
N VAL A 276 -1.04 -0.08 15.60
CA VAL A 276 -1.45 -1.39 15.05
C VAL A 276 -0.80 -2.54 15.85
N GLY A 277 0.41 -2.32 16.34
CA GLY A 277 1.19 -3.25 17.16
C GLY A 277 0.77 -3.38 18.61
N ILE A 278 -0.27 -2.67 19.05
CA ILE A 278 -0.67 -2.61 20.46
C ILE A 278 -0.84 -4.01 21.08
N ILE A 279 -0.28 -4.16 22.28
CA ILE A 279 -0.34 -5.40 23.07
C ILE A 279 -1.25 -5.15 24.26
N GLY A 280 -2.19 -6.06 24.49
CA GLY A 280 -3.16 -5.99 25.59
C GLY A 280 -4.59 -6.06 25.10
N GLY A 281 -5.52 -5.60 25.94
CA GLY A 281 -6.96 -5.60 25.69
C GLY A 281 -7.65 -6.92 26.05
N ASP A 282 -8.96 -6.83 26.25
CA ASP A 282 -9.80 -7.96 26.60
C ASP A 282 -10.29 -8.68 25.34
N GLU A 283 -9.88 -9.94 25.17
CA GLU A 283 -10.41 -10.80 24.10
C GLU A 283 -11.91 -11.04 24.33
N LYS A 284 -12.70 -10.79 23.30
CA LYS A 284 -14.15 -11.00 23.28
C LYS A 284 -14.51 -11.92 22.13
N ILE A 285 -15.50 -12.77 22.36
CA ILE A 285 -16.12 -13.58 21.32
C ILE A 285 -17.40 -12.86 20.90
N VAL A 286 -17.45 -12.47 19.63
CA VAL A 286 -18.56 -11.75 19.01
C VAL A 286 -19.29 -12.70 18.07
N ASN A 287 -20.58 -12.91 18.29
CA ASN A 287 -21.42 -13.69 17.38
C ASN A 287 -21.71 -12.86 16.12
N ILE A 288 -21.52 -13.47 14.94
CA ILE A 288 -21.70 -12.82 13.64
C ILE A 288 -22.94 -13.34 12.89
N ASN A 289 -23.84 -14.03 13.59
CA ASN A 289 -25.13 -14.53 13.09
C ASN A 289 -25.05 -15.61 12.01
N ASN A 290 -24.10 -16.56 12.15
CA ASN A 290 -24.02 -17.78 11.32
C ASN A 290 -24.01 -17.49 9.80
N ILE A 291 -23.05 -16.69 9.34
CA ILE A 291 -22.92 -16.32 7.92
C ILE A 291 -22.46 -17.53 7.11
N PRO A 292 -23.26 -18.05 6.16
CA PRO A 292 -22.83 -19.13 5.28
C PRO A 292 -21.90 -18.60 4.19
N LEU A 293 -20.82 -19.32 3.91
CA LEU A 293 -19.91 -19.11 2.79
C LEU A 293 -19.89 -20.38 1.94
N SER A 294 -20.49 -20.31 0.77
CA SER A 294 -20.43 -21.34 -0.27
C SER A 294 -19.02 -21.39 -0.87
N PRO A 295 -18.65 -22.48 -1.57
CA PRO A 295 -17.37 -22.55 -2.28
C PRO A 295 -17.13 -21.32 -3.15
N GLY A 296 -15.98 -20.68 -2.99
CA GLY A 296 -15.58 -19.45 -3.69
C GLY A 296 -16.11 -18.13 -3.11
N GLU A 297 -17.04 -18.16 -2.15
CA GLU A 297 -17.53 -16.92 -1.52
C GLU A 297 -16.50 -16.37 -0.50
N CYS A 298 -16.46 -15.04 -0.40
CA CYS A 298 -15.58 -14.31 0.50
C CYS A 298 -16.36 -13.62 1.62
N LEU A 299 -15.93 -13.77 2.87
CA LEU A 299 -16.33 -12.89 3.97
C LEU A 299 -15.28 -11.79 4.17
N LEU A 300 -15.69 -10.55 3.95
CA LEU A 300 -14.87 -9.37 4.16
C LEU A 300 -15.15 -8.75 5.53
N ILE A 301 -14.10 -8.56 6.32
CA ILE A 301 -14.21 -8.10 7.71
C ILE A 301 -13.36 -6.83 7.87
N PRO A 302 -13.99 -5.64 8.00
CA PRO A 302 -13.27 -4.40 8.28
C PRO A 302 -12.46 -4.51 9.58
N SER A 303 -11.18 -4.13 9.58
CA SER A 303 -10.30 -4.28 10.75
C SER A 303 -9.94 -2.94 11.40
N CYS A 304 -9.28 -2.03 10.68
CA CYS A 304 -8.95 -0.69 11.18
C CYS A 304 -8.68 0.31 10.05
N ILE A 305 -8.61 1.59 10.40
CA ILE A 305 -7.96 2.63 9.59
C ILE A 305 -6.59 2.90 10.17
N VAL A 306 -5.53 2.80 9.37
CA VAL A 306 -4.14 3.02 9.74
C VAL A 306 -3.67 4.37 9.20
N LEU A 307 -3.08 5.21 10.04
CA LEU A 307 -2.49 6.49 9.65
C LEU A 307 -1.02 6.31 9.23
N THR A 308 -0.78 6.21 7.93
CA THR A 308 0.56 6.12 7.36
C THR A 308 1.24 7.49 7.25
N PRO A 309 2.58 7.57 7.11
CA PRO A 309 3.28 8.83 6.89
C PRO A 309 2.78 9.59 5.66
N PHE A 310 3.17 10.86 5.53
CA PHE A 310 2.72 11.75 4.44
C PHE A 310 3.19 11.28 3.06
N GLU A 311 4.25 10.47 3.02
CA GLU A 311 4.85 9.91 1.83
C GLU A 311 4.19 8.57 1.45
N ASP A 312 3.74 8.44 0.21
CA ASP A 312 3.02 7.25 -0.27
C ASP A 312 3.92 6.00 -0.45
N TYR A 313 5.25 6.12 -0.30
CA TYR A 313 6.25 5.13 -0.74
C TYR A 313 7.05 4.44 0.37
N ASN A 314 6.52 4.34 1.58
CA ASN A 314 7.24 3.70 2.69
C ASN A 314 7.14 2.16 2.69
N TYR A 315 6.95 1.53 1.54
CA TYR A 315 6.90 0.09 1.40
C TYR A 315 7.54 -0.35 0.09
N LYS A 316 8.07 -1.57 0.07
CA LYS A 316 8.65 -2.19 -1.14
C LYS A 316 7.56 -2.98 -1.85
N PRO A 317 7.02 -2.50 -2.98
CA PRO A 317 6.05 -3.28 -3.75
C PRO A 317 6.75 -4.51 -4.35
N GLU A 318 6.10 -5.67 -4.23
CA GLU A 318 6.44 -6.83 -5.07
C GLU A 318 5.76 -6.68 -6.44
N LYS A 319 6.03 -7.61 -7.37
CA LYS A 319 5.33 -7.64 -8.67
C LYS A 319 3.82 -7.64 -8.48
N ASP A 320 3.14 -6.93 -9.37
CA ASP A 320 1.69 -6.87 -9.43
C ASP A 320 1.11 -8.28 -9.56
N LEU A 321 0.09 -8.58 -8.74
CA LEU A 321 -0.66 -9.82 -8.83
C LEU A 321 -1.78 -9.71 -9.86
N THR A 322 -2.45 -8.56 -9.89
CA THR A 322 -3.50 -8.21 -10.85
C THR A 322 -3.35 -6.75 -11.27
N LEU A 323 -3.76 -6.45 -12.50
CA LEU A 323 -3.80 -5.11 -13.09
C LEU A 323 -4.98 -5.07 -14.05
N ASP A 324 -5.99 -4.29 -13.71
CA ASP A 324 -7.27 -4.23 -14.42
C ASP A 324 -7.77 -2.79 -14.55
N TYR A 325 -8.75 -2.58 -15.43
CA TYR A 325 -9.50 -1.32 -15.55
C TYR A 325 -10.88 -1.52 -14.94
N VAL A 326 -11.26 -0.61 -14.05
CA VAL A 326 -12.60 -0.62 -13.44
C VAL A 326 -13.58 0.17 -14.29
N LYS A 327 -14.88 0.06 -14.01
CA LYS A 327 -15.94 0.73 -14.80
C LYS A 327 -15.80 2.25 -14.90
N SER A 328 -15.17 2.89 -13.92
CA SER A 328 -14.88 4.33 -13.95
C SER A 328 -13.83 4.71 -14.99
N GLY A 329 -13.04 3.76 -15.49
CA GLY A 329 -11.88 4.00 -16.35
C GLY A 329 -10.56 4.08 -15.60
N GLU A 330 -10.59 4.10 -14.26
CA GLU A 330 -9.39 4.05 -13.44
C GLU A 330 -8.66 2.72 -13.58
N THR A 331 -7.34 2.76 -13.40
CA THR A 331 -6.54 1.55 -13.24
C THR A 331 -6.64 1.09 -11.78
N GLN A 332 -6.83 -0.22 -11.61
CA GLN A 332 -6.75 -0.87 -10.32
C GLN A 332 -5.69 -1.96 -10.37
N ASP A 333 -4.88 -2.05 -9.33
CA ASP A 333 -4.00 -3.19 -9.13
C ASP A 333 -4.09 -3.76 -7.72
N THR A 334 -3.66 -5.01 -7.62
CA THR A 334 -3.43 -5.68 -6.34
C THR A 334 -1.98 -6.12 -6.28
N ARG A 335 -1.27 -5.74 -5.22
CA ARG A 335 0.16 -6.06 -5.05
C ARG A 335 0.43 -6.62 -3.68
N ARG A 336 1.41 -7.52 -3.58
CA ARG A 336 1.98 -7.86 -2.27
C ARG A 336 2.86 -6.72 -1.80
N VAL A 337 2.66 -6.30 -0.56
CA VAL A 337 3.46 -5.25 0.06
C VAL A 337 3.97 -5.68 1.42
N ASN A 338 5.15 -5.16 1.75
CA ASN A 338 5.66 -5.16 3.11
C ASN A 338 5.81 -3.70 3.56
N ILE A 339 5.03 -3.33 4.58
CA ILE A 339 5.05 -2.00 5.18
C ILE A 339 5.99 -2.04 6.38
N ASP A 340 7.13 -1.39 6.23
CA ASP A 340 8.11 -1.28 7.31
C ASP A 340 7.47 -0.56 8.51
N ASP A 341 7.75 -1.06 9.71
CA ASP A 341 7.28 -0.51 10.99
C ASP A 341 5.75 -0.34 11.13
N LEU A 342 4.94 -1.10 10.37
CA LEU A 342 3.47 -1.04 10.44
C LEU A 342 2.93 -1.11 11.88
N GLY A 343 3.59 -1.89 12.75
CA GLY A 343 3.20 -2.03 14.15
C GLY A 343 3.33 -0.76 15.00
N HIS A 344 3.99 0.28 14.51
CA HIS A 344 4.11 1.59 15.18
C HIS A 344 3.21 2.65 14.55
N TYR A 345 2.42 2.30 13.53
CA TYR A 345 1.49 3.26 12.94
C TYR A 345 0.22 3.36 13.77
N PRO A 346 -0.26 4.58 14.07
CA PRO A 346 -1.47 4.76 14.83
C PRO A 346 -2.70 4.42 13.99
N THR A 347 -3.75 3.92 14.63
CA THR A 347 -5.07 3.72 14.05
C THR A 347 -6.03 4.81 14.48
N ILE A 348 -7.11 5.01 13.72
CA ILE A 348 -8.24 5.88 14.11
C ILE A 348 -9.55 5.11 14.12
N GLY A 349 -10.48 5.54 14.97
CA GLY A 349 -11.78 4.90 15.12
C GLY A 349 -11.67 3.46 15.68
N PRO A 350 -12.73 2.65 15.49
CA PRO A 350 -12.75 1.27 15.97
C PRO A 350 -11.67 0.41 15.31
N TYR A 351 -10.81 -0.21 16.13
CA TYR A 351 -9.86 -1.23 15.69
C TYR A 351 -10.28 -2.62 16.19
N HIS A 352 -10.76 -3.43 15.24
CA HIS A 352 -11.02 -4.85 15.40
C HIS A 352 -9.73 -5.65 15.16
N LYS A 353 -9.04 -6.01 16.24
CA LYS A 353 -7.88 -6.92 16.19
C LYS A 353 -8.36 -8.36 16.21
N ILE A 354 -8.60 -8.90 15.01
CA ILE A 354 -9.17 -10.23 14.78
C ILE A 354 -8.12 -11.31 15.07
N ILE A 355 -8.46 -12.27 15.93
CA ILE A 355 -7.56 -13.35 16.37
C ILE A 355 -7.95 -14.66 15.70
N SER A 356 -9.23 -15.01 15.77
CA SER A 356 -9.73 -16.26 15.21
C SER A 356 -11.21 -16.21 14.88
N MET A 357 -11.70 -17.20 14.16
CA MET A 357 -13.12 -17.38 13.86
C MET A 357 -13.54 -18.82 14.14
N ASN A 358 -14.68 -18.99 14.81
CA ASN A 358 -15.34 -20.28 14.90
C ASN A 358 -16.25 -20.48 13.69
N VAL A 359 -16.04 -21.58 13.00
CA VAL A 359 -16.72 -21.96 11.77
C VAL A 359 -17.25 -23.38 11.91
N LYS A 360 -18.46 -23.62 11.43
CA LYS A 360 -19.02 -24.96 11.34
C LYS A 360 -18.88 -25.50 9.92
N HIS A 361 -18.33 -26.70 9.79
CA HIS A 361 -18.14 -27.43 8.52
C HIS A 361 -18.59 -28.89 8.72
N GLN A 362 -19.53 -29.37 7.90
CA GLN A 362 -20.06 -30.74 7.94
C GLN A 362 -20.37 -31.32 9.35
N ASN A 363 -20.95 -30.49 10.26
CA ASN A 363 -21.25 -30.79 11.67
C ASN A 363 -20.07 -30.78 12.67
N THR A 364 -18.88 -30.41 12.22
CA THR A 364 -17.75 -30.13 13.09
C THR A 364 -17.62 -28.63 13.32
N ASN A 365 -17.24 -28.23 14.53
CA ASN A 365 -16.91 -26.85 14.86
C ASN A 365 -15.40 -26.69 14.86
N ILE A 366 -14.91 -25.75 14.05
CA ILE A 366 -13.50 -25.55 13.74
C ILE A 366 -13.14 -24.11 14.08
N GLN A 367 -11.99 -23.92 14.72
CA GLN A 367 -11.46 -22.60 15.03
C GLN A 367 -10.34 -22.25 14.06
N PHE A 368 -10.55 -21.25 13.21
CA PHE A 368 -9.56 -20.69 12.32
C PHE A 368 -8.78 -19.59 13.02
N GLU A 369 -7.47 -19.77 13.21
CA GLU A 369 -6.60 -18.71 13.70
C GLU A 369 -6.10 -17.85 12.52
N PHE A 370 -6.19 -16.54 12.66
CA PHE A 370 -5.71 -15.59 11.66
C PHE A 370 -4.31 -15.11 12.01
N ARG A 371 -3.51 -14.83 10.96
CA ARG A 371 -2.24 -14.10 11.15
C ARG A 371 -2.55 -12.64 11.55
N PRO A 372 -1.89 -12.06 12.55
CA PRO A 372 -2.10 -10.65 12.89
C PRO A 372 -1.79 -9.68 11.73
N LEU A 373 -2.45 -8.52 11.71
CA LEU A 373 -2.18 -7.35 10.83
C LEU A 373 -0.81 -6.69 11.12
N LEU A 374 0.25 -7.48 11.13
CA LEU A 374 1.63 -7.08 11.41
C LEU A 374 2.64 -7.99 10.71
N MET A 375 2.18 -9.13 10.17
CA MET A 375 3.05 -10.13 9.56
C MET A 375 3.12 -9.91 8.04
N ASN A 376 4.32 -10.12 7.47
CA ASN A 376 4.61 -10.02 6.03
C ASN A 376 3.68 -10.95 5.22
N ASN A 377 2.58 -10.41 4.66
CA ASN A 377 1.76 -10.97 3.57
C ASN A 377 0.53 -10.05 3.29
N LEU A 378 0.73 -8.73 3.24
CA LEU A 378 -0.35 -7.78 3.00
C LEU A 378 -0.60 -7.64 1.50
N LEU A 379 -1.87 -7.51 1.13
CA LEU A 379 -2.28 -7.20 -0.23
C LEU A 379 -2.74 -5.74 -0.28
N LEU A 380 -1.97 -4.89 -0.95
CA LEU A 380 -2.39 -3.52 -1.24
C LEU A 380 -3.29 -3.55 -2.47
N ILE A 381 -4.47 -2.95 -2.36
CA ILE A 381 -5.31 -2.61 -3.51
C ILE A 381 -5.16 -1.11 -3.69
N SER A 382 -4.77 -0.71 -4.90
CA SER A 382 -4.68 0.69 -5.27
C SER A 382 -5.57 0.94 -6.47
N ARG A 383 -6.23 2.09 -6.45
CA ARG A 383 -6.98 2.62 -7.59
C ARG A 383 -6.47 4.01 -7.88
N TYR A 384 -6.17 4.26 -9.15
CA TYR A 384 -5.58 5.50 -9.61
C TYR A 384 -5.86 5.68 -11.10
N TRP A 385 -5.98 6.92 -11.51
CA TRP A 385 -5.86 7.27 -12.92
C TRP A 385 -4.41 7.07 -13.36
N GLU A 386 -4.20 6.48 -14.54
CA GLU A 386 -2.89 6.58 -15.18
C GLU A 386 -2.63 8.08 -15.48
N CYS A 387 -1.35 8.49 -15.54
CA CYS A 387 -1.05 9.92 -15.65
C CYS A 387 -1.74 10.52 -16.89
N GLY A 388 -2.10 11.80 -16.80
CA GLY A 388 -2.97 12.46 -17.78
C GLY A 388 -2.56 12.15 -19.22
N SER A 389 -3.55 11.79 -20.02
CA SER A 389 -3.42 11.26 -21.36
C SER A 389 -2.50 12.09 -22.24
N CYS A 390 -1.23 11.72 -22.40
CA CYS A 390 -0.25 12.35 -23.29
C CYS A 390 1.17 11.76 -23.10
N PRO A 391 2.01 11.71 -24.16
CA PRO A 391 3.39 11.29 -24.02
C PRO A 391 4.23 12.29 -23.21
N HIS A 392 5.17 11.76 -22.43
CA HIS A 392 6.01 12.49 -21.49
C HIS A 392 7.38 12.87 -22.07
N LEU A 393 7.80 14.13 -21.86
CA LEU A 393 9.09 14.69 -22.29
C LEU A 393 10.11 14.74 -21.16
N PHE A 394 11.31 14.22 -21.44
CA PHE A 394 12.49 14.33 -20.61
C PHE A 394 13.63 14.97 -21.39
N ILE A 395 14.49 15.71 -20.71
CA ILE A 395 15.74 16.24 -21.24
C ILE A 395 16.93 15.71 -20.46
N GLN A 396 18.05 15.48 -21.13
CA GLN A 396 19.34 15.25 -20.52
C GLN A 396 20.18 16.51 -20.67
N ASN A 397 20.69 17.05 -19.56
CA ASN A 397 21.47 18.29 -19.56
C ASN A 397 22.98 18.02 -19.58
N SER A 398 23.72 18.85 -20.31
CA SER A 398 25.18 18.77 -20.48
C SER A 398 25.98 18.88 -19.18
N ASP A 399 25.47 19.64 -18.20
CA ASP A 399 26.19 19.95 -16.96
C ASP A 399 26.13 18.83 -15.92
N SER A 400 25.00 18.13 -15.84
CA SER A 400 24.78 17.04 -14.88
C SER A 400 24.86 15.64 -15.50
N GLY A 401 24.62 15.52 -16.81
CA GLY A 401 24.44 14.25 -17.50
C GLY A 401 23.20 13.47 -17.05
N LYS A 402 22.33 14.07 -16.24
CA LYS A 402 21.12 13.43 -15.70
C LYS A 402 19.89 13.76 -16.53
N TRP A 403 18.93 12.85 -16.53
CA TRP A 403 17.60 13.08 -17.08
C TRP A 403 16.75 13.91 -16.10
N VAL A 404 16.04 14.88 -16.66
CA VAL A 404 15.11 15.80 -15.99
C VAL A 404 13.78 15.73 -16.73
N TYR A 405 12.67 15.68 -15.99
CA TYR A 405 11.34 15.72 -16.57
C TYR A 405 10.95 17.15 -16.92
N VAL A 406 10.34 17.34 -18.09
CA VAL A 406 9.92 18.65 -18.60
C VAL A 406 8.42 18.83 -18.54
N GLY A 407 7.66 17.81 -18.95
CA GLY A 407 6.20 17.91 -19.07
C GLY A 407 5.64 16.92 -20.09
N GLU A 408 4.42 17.16 -20.55
CA GLU A 408 3.69 16.32 -21.51
C GLU A 408 3.65 17.01 -22.89
N LEU A 409 3.66 16.24 -23.99
CA LEU A 409 3.38 16.74 -25.33
C LEU A 409 1.92 16.47 -25.68
N PHE A 410 1.31 17.32 -26.51
CA PHE A 410 -0.04 17.12 -27.07
C PHE A 410 -1.21 17.20 -26.05
N MET A 411 -1.04 17.94 -24.95
CA MET A 411 -2.01 18.02 -23.83
C MET A 411 -3.43 18.53 -24.14
N SER A 412 -3.68 19.06 -25.34
CA SER A 412 -4.89 19.84 -25.59
C SER A 412 -6.14 18.98 -25.83
N ASN A 413 -6.03 17.88 -26.58
CA ASN A 413 -7.15 17.00 -26.91
C ASN A 413 -6.64 15.66 -27.49
N PRO A 414 -7.21 14.49 -27.10
CA PRO A 414 -6.95 13.22 -27.79
C PRO A 414 -7.33 13.30 -29.28
N GLU A 415 -6.67 12.48 -30.10
CA GLU A 415 -6.85 12.34 -31.55
C GLU A 415 -6.54 13.60 -32.40
N ALA A 416 -6.36 14.76 -31.78
CA ALA A 416 -6.07 16.00 -32.47
C ALA A 416 -4.56 16.15 -32.68
N THR A 417 -4.13 16.31 -33.92
CA THR A 417 -2.75 16.67 -34.24
C THR A 417 -2.43 18.04 -33.63
N GLN A 418 -1.35 18.06 -32.87
CA GLN A 418 -0.83 19.21 -32.13
C GLN A 418 0.65 19.39 -32.43
N ILE A 419 1.17 20.57 -32.09
CA ILE A 419 2.57 20.92 -32.30
C ILE A 419 3.17 21.31 -30.95
N TYR A 420 4.27 20.66 -30.58
CA TYR A 420 5.09 21.03 -29.44
C TYR A 420 6.45 21.53 -29.94
N THR A 421 6.91 22.66 -29.40
CA THR A 421 8.16 23.30 -29.84
C THR A 421 9.18 23.34 -28.72
N ILE A 422 10.39 22.88 -29.01
CA ILE A 422 11.56 22.96 -28.14
C ILE A 422 12.52 23.98 -28.75
N ASP A 423 12.74 25.08 -28.04
CA ASP A 423 13.62 26.18 -28.46
C ASP A 423 14.75 26.33 -27.44
N LYS A 424 16.01 26.23 -27.89
CA LYS A 424 17.19 26.39 -27.00
C LYS A 424 17.36 27.79 -26.43
N ASN A 425 16.66 28.79 -26.96
CA ASN A 425 16.62 30.11 -26.33
C ASN A 425 15.79 30.11 -25.03
N ASN A 426 14.97 29.08 -24.81
CA ASN A 426 14.29 28.89 -23.53
C ASN A 426 15.29 28.33 -22.49
N PRO A 427 15.41 28.96 -21.30
CA PRO A 427 16.33 28.52 -20.24
C PRO A 427 16.18 27.03 -19.85
N VAL A 428 14.98 26.45 -19.99
CA VAL A 428 14.74 25.02 -19.70
C VAL A 428 15.54 24.12 -20.64
N PHE A 429 15.72 24.51 -21.90
CA PHE A 429 16.34 23.68 -22.94
C PHE A 429 17.74 24.14 -23.36
N GLU A 430 18.22 25.29 -22.87
CA GLU A 430 19.52 25.88 -23.21
C GLU A 430 20.67 24.86 -23.15
N LYS A 431 20.65 24.02 -22.11
CA LYS A 431 21.70 23.03 -21.83
C LYS A 431 21.37 21.61 -22.28
N ALA A 432 20.22 21.39 -22.91
CA ALA A 432 19.77 20.07 -23.32
C ALA A 432 20.71 19.49 -24.40
N ILE A 433 21.16 18.26 -24.18
CA ILE A 433 21.97 17.47 -25.13
C ILE A 433 21.18 16.32 -25.75
N SER A 434 20.15 15.85 -25.07
CA SER A 434 19.22 14.84 -25.59
C SER A 434 17.82 15.12 -25.06
N ILE A 435 16.82 14.79 -25.86
CA ILE A 435 15.43 14.69 -25.41
C ILE A 435 14.97 13.25 -25.52
N LYS A 436 13.98 12.91 -24.71
CA LYS A 436 13.33 11.60 -24.70
C LYS A 436 11.84 11.78 -24.53
N ILE A 437 11.07 11.17 -25.42
CA ILE A 437 9.61 11.09 -25.36
C ILE A 437 9.25 9.66 -24.97
N ILE A 438 8.40 9.49 -23.96
CA ILE A 438 7.98 8.18 -23.46
C ILE A 438 6.46 8.16 -23.33
N GLU A 439 5.82 7.11 -23.84
CA GLU A 439 4.43 6.82 -23.57
C GLU A 439 4.36 5.98 -22.28
N LEU A 440 3.76 6.49 -21.20
CA LEU A 440 3.70 5.77 -19.91
C LEU A 440 2.31 5.18 -19.63
N GLU A 441 1.34 5.62 -20.41
CA GLU A 441 -0.07 5.32 -20.27
C GLU A 441 -0.44 4.18 -21.23
N ASN A 442 -1.58 3.54 -20.98
CA ASN A 442 -2.15 2.64 -21.98
C ASN A 442 -2.82 3.45 -23.09
N GLU A 443 -1.99 4.10 -23.88
CA GLU A 443 -2.33 4.99 -24.99
C GLU A 443 -1.42 4.69 -26.18
N ILE A 444 -1.77 5.22 -27.34
CA ILE A 444 -0.92 5.16 -28.52
C ILE A 444 -0.56 6.59 -28.90
N THR A 445 0.70 6.95 -28.70
CA THR A 445 1.26 8.21 -29.17
C THR A 445 1.69 8.08 -30.63
N ARG A 446 1.23 9.01 -31.46
CA ARG A 446 1.60 9.13 -32.86
C ARG A 446 2.38 10.42 -33.07
N ILE A 447 3.64 10.30 -33.45
CA ILE A 447 4.49 11.41 -33.87
C ILE A 447 4.47 11.41 -35.39
N ASP A 448 3.65 12.30 -35.96
CA ASP A 448 3.48 12.46 -37.40
C ASP A 448 4.78 12.96 -38.03
N ASP A 449 5.35 14.02 -37.47
CA ASP A 449 6.56 14.68 -37.99
C ASP A 449 7.42 15.27 -36.85
N VAL A 450 8.74 15.21 -37.00
CA VAL A 450 9.70 15.99 -36.21
C VAL A 450 10.55 16.84 -37.15
N TYR A 451 10.49 18.16 -36.99
CA TYR A 451 11.32 19.11 -37.70
C TYR A 451 12.46 19.58 -36.79
N ILE A 452 13.69 19.54 -37.29
CA ILE A 452 14.90 20.02 -36.62
C ILE A 452 15.44 21.18 -37.44
N ASP A 453 15.52 22.37 -36.84
CA ASP A 453 15.89 23.62 -37.50
C ASP A 453 15.15 23.84 -38.84
N GLY A 454 13.86 23.46 -38.88
CA GLY A 454 12.99 23.58 -40.05
C GLY A 454 13.06 22.41 -41.05
N HIS A 455 13.91 21.41 -40.81
CA HIS A 455 14.05 20.23 -41.67
C HIS A 455 13.36 19.00 -41.09
N LEU A 456 12.44 18.40 -41.85
CA LEU A 456 11.79 17.14 -41.48
C LEU A 456 12.84 16.04 -41.29
N THR A 457 12.94 15.51 -40.07
CA THR A 457 13.96 14.55 -39.67
C THR A 457 13.38 13.21 -39.24
N ILE A 458 12.21 13.18 -38.61
CA ILE A 458 11.53 11.94 -38.21
C ILE A 458 10.08 12.05 -38.69
N ASN A 459 9.50 10.94 -39.13
CA ASN A 459 8.07 10.88 -39.44
C ASN A 459 7.48 9.52 -39.08
N ASN A 460 6.16 9.51 -38.85
CA ASN A 460 5.35 8.32 -38.65
C ASN A 460 5.90 7.36 -37.57
N ILE A 461 6.20 7.89 -36.38
CA ILE A 461 6.55 7.06 -35.22
C ILE A 461 5.30 6.81 -34.40
N GLU A 462 5.09 5.55 -34.03
CA GLU A 462 4.09 5.13 -33.07
C GLU A 462 4.80 4.66 -31.81
N LEU A 463 4.37 5.15 -30.64
CA LEU A 463 4.84 4.72 -29.33
C LEU A 463 3.66 4.13 -28.56
N LYS A 464 3.84 2.92 -28.05
CA LYS A 464 2.92 2.26 -27.11
C LYS A 464 3.44 2.36 -25.68
N LYS A 465 2.63 1.95 -24.72
CA LYS A 465 3.00 1.93 -23.29
C LYS A 465 4.42 1.40 -23.03
N ASN A 466 5.21 2.21 -22.34
CA ASN A 466 6.63 2.06 -22.01
C ASN A 466 7.61 2.11 -23.20
N GLU A 467 7.17 2.43 -24.42
CA GLU A 467 8.06 2.67 -25.56
C GLU A 467 8.56 4.12 -25.55
N GLU A 468 9.78 4.33 -26.04
CA GLU A 468 10.45 5.62 -26.00
C GLU A 468 11.09 6.01 -27.33
N LEU A 469 11.13 7.32 -27.60
CA LEU A 469 11.89 7.95 -28.68
C LEU A 469 12.94 8.88 -28.08
N THR A 470 14.22 8.64 -28.37
CA THR A 470 15.33 9.51 -27.93
C THR A 470 15.96 10.24 -29.13
N ILE A 471 16.15 11.54 -28.99
CA ILE A 471 16.72 12.41 -30.03
C ILE A 471 17.89 13.20 -29.41
N ASN A 472 19.06 13.19 -30.06
CA ASN A 472 20.18 14.06 -29.67
C ASN A 472 19.92 15.49 -30.15
N VAL A 473 20.06 16.46 -29.24
CA VAL A 473 19.75 17.87 -29.49
C VAL A 473 20.90 18.82 -29.17
N GLU A 474 22.12 18.30 -29.00
CA GLU A 474 23.28 19.07 -28.53
C GLU A 474 23.59 20.30 -29.42
N MET A 475 23.52 20.16 -30.75
CA MET A 475 23.82 21.23 -31.70
C MET A 475 22.59 21.80 -32.44
N ILE A 476 21.39 21.60 -31.89
CA ILE A 476 20.11 22.00 -32.52
C ILE A 476 19.58 23.27 -31.85
N ASN A 477 19.01 24.21 -32.62
CA ASN A 477 18.41 25.43 -32.05
C ASN A 477 16.90 25.29 -31.82
N LEU A 478 16.18 24.71 -32.78
CA LEU A 478 14.71 24.59 -32.76
C LEU A 478 14.26 23.19 -33.16
N ILE A 479 13.32 22.62 -32.41
CA ILE A 479 12.66 21.36 -32.75
C ILE A 479 11.15 21.57 -32.70
N GLU A 480 10.45 21.19 -33.76
CA GLU A 480 8.99 21.12 -33.78
C GLU A 480 8.57 19.65 -33.86
N ILE A 481 7.72 19.23 -32.94
CA ILE A 481 7.21 17.86 -32.84
C ILE A 481 5.73 17.93 -33.10
N ARG A 482 5.27 17.27 -34.16
CA ARG A 482 3.87 17.22 -34.57
C ARG A 482 3.34 15.82 -34.38
N GLY A 483 2.16 15.72 -33.79
CA GLY A 483 1.58 14.42 -33.50
C GLY A 483 0.32 14.53 -32.66
N SER A 484 -0.18 13.38 -32.27
CA SER A 484 -1.35 13.21 -31.42
C SER A 484 -1.18 11.99 -30.53
N TYR A 485 -2.12 11.78 -29.63
CA TYR A 485 -2.26 10.52 -28.91
C TYR A 485 -3.70 10.04 -29.02
N SER A 486 -3.89 8.73 -29.01
CA SER A 486 -5.20 8.08 -29.02
C SER A 486 -5.38 7.22 -27.78
N LEU A 487 -6.57 7.30 -27.20
CA LEU A 487 -6.96 6.45 -26.08
C LEU A 487 -7.33 5.06 -26.61
N TYR A 488 -7.06 3.99 -25.85
CA TYR A 488 -7.67 2.69 -26.16
C TYR A 488 -9.19 2.76 -25.97
N ASP A 489 -9.95 2.11 -26.86
CA ASP A 489 -11.42 2.09 -26.83
C ASP A 489 -11.95 1.72 -25.41
N ASN A 490 -12.90 2.53 -24.90
CA ASN A 490 -13.65 2.41 -23.62
C ASN A 490 -13.17 3.20 -22.38
N VAL A 491 -12.16 4.08 -22.47
CA VAL A 491 -11.75 4.92 -21.32
C VAL A 491 -12.29 6.34 -21.46
N THR A 492 -13.08 6.82 -20.47
CA THR A 492 -13.57 8.20 -20.42
C THR A 492 -12.86 8.94 -19.27
N TYR A 493 -11.97 9.86 -19.59
CA TYR A 493 -11.29 10.67 -18.56
C TYR A 493 -12.16 11.85 -18.13
N THR A 494 -12.32 12.06 -16.83
CA THR A 494 -12.94 13.26 -16.27
C THR A 494 -11.89 14.32 -15.95
N ASN A 495 -12.22 15.61 -16.14
CA ASN A 495 -11.29 16.74 -16.03
C ASN A 495 -10.71 17.01 -14.61
N SER A 496 -10.95 16.16 -13.61
CA SER A 496 -10.69 16.46 -12.20
C SER A 496 -9.56 15.65 -11.57
N ASP A 497 -8.41 15.49 -12.22
CA ASP A 497 -7.34 14.63 -11.65
C ASP A 497 -5.95 15.28 -11.80
N GLN A 498 -5.57 16.07 -10.77
CA GLN A 498 -4.26 16.71 -10.63
C GLN A 498 -3.28 15.88 -9.76
N ILE A 499 -3.14 14.58 -10.00
CA ILE A 499 -2.00 13.81 -9.46
C ILE A 499 -1.18 13.24 -10.62
N LYS A 500 -0.33 14.10 -11.19
CA LYS A 500 0.43 13.84 -12.43
C LYS A 500 1.87 13.35 -12.25
N TYR A 501 2.38 13.14 -11.03
CA TYR A 501 3.84 13.13 -10.83
C TYR A 501 4.47 11.82 -10.30
N GLN A 502 3.68 10.85 -9.83
CA GLN A 502 4.22 9.68 -9.12
C GLN A 502 4.98 8.66 -10.00
N LYS A 503 4.44 8.25 -11.15
CA LYS A 503 5.14 7.34 -12.09
C LYS A 503 6.41 7.97 -12.68
N VAL A 504 6.34 9.26 -12.99
CA VAL A 504 7.46 10.05 -13.53
C VAL A 504 8.64 10.10 -12.55
N TYR A 505 8.40 10.30 -11.24
CA TYR A 505 9.47 10.33 -10.24
C TYR A 505 10.20 8.99 -10.08
N HIS A 506 9.48 7.87 -10.13
CA HIS A 506 10.11 6.55 -10.11
C HIS A 506 10.94 6.28 -11.37
N LEU A 507 10.39 6.62 -12.53
CA LEU A 507 11.11 6.50 -13.79
C LEU A 507 12.35 7.38 -13.84
N LEU A 508 12.29 8.62 -13.33
CA LEU A 508 13.46 9.49 -13.17
C LEU A 508 14.51 8.90 -12.25
N ALA A 509 14.09 8.23 -11.16
CA ALA A 509 15.01 7.56 -10.25
C ALA A 509 15.71 6.37 -10.93
N ASP A 510 15.01 5.63 -11.78
CA ASP A 510 15.54 4.45 -12.49
C ASP A 510 16.37 4.84 -13.74
N LEU A 511 15.92 5.81 -14.54
CA LEU A 511 16.66 6.39 -15.68
C LEU A 511 18.03 6.94 -15.28
N ASN A 512 18.17 7.40 -14.03
CA ASN A 512 19.41 7.89 -13.47
C ASN A 512 20.18 6.84 -12.64
N ARG A 513 19.65 5.60 -12.51
CA ARG A 513 20.28 4.46 -11.82
C ARG A 513 20.82 3.37 -12.75
N GLU A 514 20.28 3.19 -13.95
CA GLU A 514 20.66 2.06 -14.84
C GLU A 514 21.40 2.49 -16.14
N ALA A 515 22.49 1.77 -16.45
CA ALA A 515 23.19 1.85 -17.73
C ALA A 515 22.33 1.22 -18.85
N PRO A 516 22.45 1.68 -20.10
CA PRO A 516 21.35 1.58 -21.06
C PRO A 516 21.19 0.22 -21.72
N ASN A 517 19.98 -0.34 -21.64
CA ASN A 517 19.50 -1.40 -22.52
C ASN A 517 18.60 -0.86 -23.63
N LYS A 518 18.67 -1.53 -24.80
CA LYS A 518 18.00 -1.31 -26.09
C LYS A 518 17.46 0.10 -26.37
N ARG A 519 18.25 0.87 -27.12
CA ARG A 519 17.92 2.21 -27.60
C ARG A 519 17.65 2.22 -29.11
N ILE A 520 16.60 2.90 -29.53
CA ILE A 520 16.52 3.46 -30.89
C ILE A 520 17.16 4.85 -30.79
N GLN A 521 18.37 4.99 -31.34
CA GLN A 521 19.13 6.23 -31.30
C GLN A 521 19.15 6.84 -32.69
N VAL A 522 18.59 8.05 -32.82
CA VAL A 522 18.63 8.84 -34.06
C VAL A 522 19.62 9.98 -33.87
N THR A 523 20.68 9.98 -34.68
CA THR A 523 21.70 11.06 -34.73
C THR A 523 21.60 11.79 -36.07
N PRO A 524 21.36 13.11 -36.08
CA PRO A 524 21.51 13.93 -37.29
C PRO A 524 22.99 13.99 -37.71
N GLU A 525 23.29 13.81 -39.01
CA GLU A 525 24.67 14.01 -39.51
C GLU A 525 24.99 15.50 -39.61
N SER A 526 26.13 15.92 -39.05
CA SER A 526 26.66 17.28 -39.19
C SER A 526 27.60 17.38 -40.39
N GLY A 527 27.23 18.13 -41.44
CA GLY A 527 28.20 18.76 -42.35
C GLY A 527 27.85 18.86 -43.84
N ALA A 528 27.68 20.12 -44.29
CA ALA A 528 27.88 20.70 -45.63
C ALA A 528 26.69 20.79 -46.62
N PRO A 529 26.64 21.86 -47.45
CA PRO A 529 25.44 22.35 -48.11
C PRO A 529 25.33 21.78 -49.52
N ASP A 530 24.53 20.74 -49.69
CA ASP A 530 23.96 20.49 -51.02
C ASP A 530 22.60 19.81 -50.90
N ALA A 531 21.62 20.42 -51.56
CA ALA A 531 20.24 19.98 -51.56
C ALA A 531 20.11 18.76 -52.48
N SER A 532 20.25 17.54 -51.93
CA SER A 532 19.43 16.38 -52.27
C SER A 532 20.02 15.09 -51.68
N ARG A 533 19.21 14.38 -50.89
CA ARG A 533 19.44 13.06 -50.27
C ARG A 533 20.28 13.05 -48.98
N PHE A 534 19.60 13.24 -47.86
CA PHE A 534 20.05 12.72 -46.56
C PHE A 534 19.77 11.20 -46.50
N SER A 535 20.79 10.39 -46.22
CA SER A 535 20.62 8.97 -45.94
C SER A 535 20.57 8.74 -44.42
N MET A 536 19.44 8.26 -43.91
CA MET A 536 19.30 7.79 -42.53
C MET A 536 20.08 6.49 -42.31
N LYS A 537 20.74 6.36 -41.15
CA LYS A 537 21.15 5.06 -40.61
C LYS A 537 20.34 4.75 -39.35
N LEU A 538 19.48 3.73 -39.45
CA LEU A 538 18.88 3.07 -38.30
C LEU A 538 19.93 2.12 -37.71
N TYR A 539 20.31 2.31 -36.44
CA TYR A 539 21.12 1.34 -35.73
C TYR A 539 20.24 0.48 -34.84
N ILE A 540 20.05 -0.79 -35.22
CA ILE A 540 19.44 -1.81 -34.36
C ILE A 540 20.58 -2.55 -33.67
N PHE A 541 20.82 -2.25 -32.39
CA PHE A 541 21.74 -3.06 -31.59
C PHE A 541 20.98 -4.24 -30.98
N SER A 542 21.22 -5.44 -31.52
CA SER A 542 20.87 -6.71 -30.87
C SER A 542 22.07 -7.19 -30.05
N GLU A 543 21.88 -7.44 -28.76
CA GLU A 543 22.88 -8.19 -28.00
C GLU A 543 22.94 -9.63 -28.51
N SER A 544 24.14 -10.03 -28.94
CA SER A 544 24.55 -11.41 -29.08
C SER A 544 25.03 -11.92 -27.72
N ALA A 545 24.32 -12.94 -27.21
CA ALA A 545 24.66 -13.91 -26.15
C ALA A 545 25.12 -13.40 -24.77
#